data_AF-A0A8H8J665-F1
#
_entry.id   AF-A0A8H8J665-F1
#
_cell.length_a   1.000
_cell.length_b   1.000
_cell.length_c   1.000
_cell.angle_alpha   90.00
_cell.angle_beta   90.00
_cell.angle_gamma   90.00
#
_symmetry.space_group_name_H-M   'P 1'
#
loop_
_entity.id
_entity.type
_entity.pdbx_description
1 polymer ?
#
loop_
_entity_poly.entity_id
_entity_poly.type
_entity_poly.pdbx_seq_one_letter_code
_entity_poly.pdbx_strand_id
1 'polypeptide(L)'
;MATVQHPIDFATPNPPVGFPGGPLESPSQPPVLGDLIEANRYIRQLGLFLEITPNNQDIQAALAEGMLYQNRIVNAIGREQYPDDAHSVGPQGRNDEFALRIAQVVAKQMKPEIKSLQGEFEQGRKELEQRFDRVEKHISEINKRLDGFDKRFDEVDKRFDEVDKRFGGVDKRLDGIDKRFDGVDRQLKEKIRDATQQLESLEKTSSNLLESVGLLNGNQDIRVVFKEVLDLELAGIKAETCTTTTKVTTLTEKFAGVENLAGMETNVVELKGQMKSIVDRITKIERLDLLVINHARILHGPWLEIPNEGGMYPTQQPERFPLLNTHSALEALNGPTLGGYLAFYGLPLPNGITKNPSRWSREQKDAGTKALRDYITTPA
;
A
#
# COMPACT_ATOMS: atom_id res chain seq x y z
N MET A 1 58.92 30.48 17.07
CA MET A 1 59.90 30.95 18.06
C MET A 1 61.04 29.95 18.14
N ALA A 2 62.15 30.24 17.46
CA ALA A 2 63.46 29.64 17.69
C ALA A 2 64.48 30.57 17.03
N THR A 3 64.79 31.67 17.71
CA THR A 3 65.79 32.63 17.30
C THR A 3 67.16 32.06 17.67
N VAL A 4 67.89 31.51 16.69
CA VAL A 4 69.28 31.11 16.88
C VAL A 4 70.14 32.38 16.80
N GLN A 5 70.35 33.03 17.94
CA GLN A 5 71.40 34.02 18.12
C GLN A 5 72.72 33.28 18.33
N HIS A 6 73.57 33.27 17.32
CA HIS A 6 75.01 33.06 17.51
C HIS A 6 75.66 34.43 17.65
N PRO A 7 76.11 34.86 18.83
CA PRO A 7 77.04 35.97 18.93
C PRO A 7 78.41 35.44 18.50
N ILE A 8 78.94 35.99 17.40
CA ILE A 8 80.36 35.85 17.07
C ILE A 8 81.08 36.81 18.02
N ASP A 9 81.57 36.29 19.14
CA ASP A 9 82.50 37.00 20.02
C ASP A 9 83.81 37.20 19.26
N PHE A 10 83.97 38.37 18.64
CA PHE A 10 85.29 38.88 18.32
C PHE A 10 85.92 39.30 19.65
N ALA A 11 86.70 38.39 20.25
CA ALA A 11 87.55 38.73 21.38
C ALA A 11 88.39 39.95 21.00
N THR A 12 88.14 41.10 21.64
CA THR A 12 89.01 42.26 21.54
C THR A 12 90.39 41.83 22.05
N PRO A 13 91.47 41.97 21.27
CA PRO A 13 92.77 41.59 21.76
C PRO A 13 93.08 42.46 22.99
N ASN A 14 93.34 41.82 24.14
CA ASN A 14 93.70 42.53 25.36
C ASN A 14 94.98 43.35 25.09
N PRO A 15 95.00 44.66 25.38
CA PRO A 15 96.21 45.46 25.23
C PRO A 15 97.29 44.94 26.19
N PRO A 16 98.58 45.12 25.88
CA PRO A 16 99.63 44.88 26.86
C PRO A 16 99.48 45.93 27.98
N VAL A 17 98.79 45.57 29.07
CA VAL A 17 98.62 46.45 30.22
C VAL A 17 99.89 46.39 31.06
N GLY A 18 100.88 47.20 30.68
CA GLY A 18 102.12 47.37 31.43
C GLY A 18 103.24 47.93 30.56
N PHE A 19 103.60 49.18 30.78
CA PHE A 19 104.82 49.76 30.22
C PHE A 19 106.04 49.06 30.87
N PRO A 20 106.98 48.45 30.12
CA PRO A 20 108.06 47.67 30.71
C PRO A 20 109.11 48.51 31.46
N GLY A 21 109.15 49.83 31.23
CA GLY A 21 110.04 50.76 31.93
C GLY A 21 109.34 51.43 33.11
N GLY A 22 109.74 51.10 34.34
CA GLY A 22 109.41 51.89 35.52
C GLY A 22 109.96 53.33 35.43
N PRO A 23 109.61 54.23 36.35
CA PRO A 23 110.19 55.56 36.39
C PRO A 23 111.72 55.46 36.48
N LEU A 24 112.44 56.25 35.69
CA LEU A 24 113.90 56.41 35.78
C LEU A 24 114.25 57.11 37.10
N GLU A 25 114.07 56.43 38.22
CA GLU A 25 114.42 56.87 39.57
C GLU A 25 115.55 55.98 40.08
N SER A 26 116.79 56.26 39.63
CA SER A 26 118.07 56.10 40.36
C SER A 26 119.25 55.98 39.39
N PRO A 27 120.42 56.57 39.70
CA PRO A 27 121.53 56.79 38.75
C PRO A 27 122.41 55.55 38.50
N SER A 28 121.92 54.33 38.74
CA SER A 28 122.77 53.14 38.75
C SER A 28 122.96 52.47 37.39
N GLN A 29 122.14 52.78 36.38
CA GLN A 29 122.35 52.33 34.99
C GLN A 29 121.72 53.33 34.02
N PRO A 30 122.51 53.93 33.12
CA PRO A 30 121.96 54.82 32.11
C PRO A 30 121.19 54.05 31.02
N PRO A 31 120.13 54.65 30.46
CA PRO A 31 119.34 54.02 29.41
C PRO A 31 120.16 53.84 28.12
N VAL A 32 120.08 52.65 27.52
CA VAL A 32 120.84 52.26 26.33
C VAL A 32 119.98 52.27 25.07
N LEU A 33 120.61 52.23 23.88
CA LEU A 33 119.91 52.19 22.58
C LEU A 33 118.87 51.05 22.48
N GLY A 34 119.07 49.95 23.22
CA GLY A 34 118.10 48.86 23.34
C GLY A 34 116.75 49.31 23.92
N ASP A 35 116.77 50.16 24.95
CA ASP A 35 115.57 50.68 25.61
C ASP A 35 114.75 51.57 24.65
N LEU A 36 115.43 52.29 23.76
CA LEU A 36 114.80 53.11 22.73
C LEU A 36 114.10 52.24 21.67
N ILE A 37 114.70 51.12 21.30
CA ILE A 37 114.13 50.17 20.33
C ILE A 37 112.87 49.51 20.91
N GLU A 38 112.91 49.13 22.19
CA GLU A 38 111.75 48.55 22.87
C GLU A 38 110.63 49.57 23.05
N ALA A 39 110.94 50.81 23.44
CA ALA A 39 109.96 51.89 23.53
C ALA A 39 109.27 52.13 22.17
N ASN A 40 110.03 52.17 21.06
CA ASN A 40 109.47 52.34 19.71
C ASN A 40 108.58 51.16 19.29
N ARG A 41 108.98 49.92 19.62
CA ARG A 41 108.18 48.73 19.34
C ARG A 41 106.84 48.80 20.07
N TYR A 42 106.86 49.19 21.34
CA TYR A 42 105.67 49.31 22.18
C TYR A 42 104.72 50.42 21.68
N ILE A 43 105.25 51.62 21.38
CA ILE A 43 104.48 52.74 20.81
C ILE A 43 103.79 52.34 19.50
N ARG A 44 104.50 51.62 18.62
CA ARG A 44 103.94 51.17 17.34
C ARG A 44 102.80 50.16 17.51
N GLN A 45 102.92 49.26 18.49
CA GLN A 45 101.84 48.32 18.82
C GLN A 45 100.60 49.06 19.31
N LEU A 46 100.76 50.02 20.24
CA LEU A 46 99.64 50.83 20.74
C LEU A 46 98.95 51.64 19.62
N GLY A 47 99.72 52.15 18.65
CA GLY A 47 99.15 52.83 17.47
C GLY A 47 98.22 51.95 16.64
N LEU A 48 98.58 50.69 16.41
CA LEU A 48 97.72 49.72 15.70
C LEU A 48 96.41 49.43 16.46
N PHE A 49 96.46 49.41 17.80
CA PHE A 49 95.25 49.23 18.61
C PHE A 49 94.29 50.43 18.53
N LEU A 50 94.81 51.66 18.39
CA LEU A 50 93.97 52.85 18.22
C LEU A 50 93.30 52.93 16.84
N GLU A 51 93.84 52.29 15.80
CA GLU A 51 93.13 52.19 14.50
C GLU A 51 91.82 51.41 14.62
N ILE A 52 91.76 50.44 15.53
CA ILE A 52 90.59 49.60 15.81
C ILE A 52 89.71 50.23 16.89
N THR A 53 90.30 50.92 17.87
CA THR A 53 89.60 51.52 19.02
C THR A 53 90.01 52.99 19.25
N PRO A 54 89.59 53.93 18.39
CA PRO A 54 90.13 55.29 18.37
C PRO A 54 89.89 56.09 19.65
N ASN A 55 88.82 55.78 20.40
CA ASN A 55 88.39 56.52 21.60
C ASN A 55 88.81 55.85 22.91
N ASN A 56 89.68 54.83 22.87
CA ASN A 56 90.12 54.14 24.07
C ASN A 56 91.12 55.01 24.86
N GLN A 57 90.63 55.65 25.93
CA GLN A 57 91.42 56.59 26.75
C GLN A 57 92.64 55.95 27.39
N ASP A 58 92.57 54.67 27.78
CA ASP A 58 93.69 53.96 28.41
C ASP A 58 94.83 53.73 27.42
N ILE A 59 94.51 53.37 26.18
CA ILE A 59 95.49 53.15 25.11
C ILE A 59 96.08 54.49 24.65
N GLN A 60 95.27 55.56 24.58
CA GLN A 60 95.76 56.91 24.28
C GLN A 60 96.72 57.42 25.38
N ALA A 61 96.39 57.20 26.65
CA ALA A 61 97.24 57.57 27.78
C ALA A 61 98.57 56.78 27.76
N ALA A 62 98.51 55.46 27.56
CA ALA A 62 99.70 54.61 27.46
C ALA A 62 100.59 54.99 26.26
N LEU A 63 99.99 55.43 25.14
CA LEU A 63 100.73 55.91 23.98
C LEU A 63 101.43 57.24 24.28
N ALA A 64 100.75 58.18 24.95
CA ALA A 64 101.33 59.45 25.37
C ALA A 64 102.49 59.26 26.36
N GLU A 65 102.32 58.37 27.35
CA GLU A 65 103.39 58.00 28.28
C GLU A 65 104.58 57.35 27.56
N GLY A 66 104.32 56.47 26.59
CA GLY A 66 105.37 55.86 25.78
C GLY A 66 106.18 56.88 24.97
N MET A 67 105.50 57.83 24.32
CA MET A 67 106.17 58.91 23.58
C MET A 67 107.00 59.82 24.50
N LEU A 68 106.51 60.11 25.71
CA LEU A 68 107.27 60.87 26.71
C LEU A 68 108.50 60.11 27.20
N TYR A 69 108.37 58.79 27.43
CA TYR A 69 109.48 57.93 27.81
C TYR A 69 110.54 57.82 26.71
N GLN A 70 110.12 57.66 25.45
CA GLN A 70 111.00 57.72 24.29
C GLN A 70 111.79 59.03 24.25
N ASN A 71 111.13 60.16 24.48
CA ASN A 71 111.77 61.47 24.51
C ASN A 71 112.78 61.60 25.67
N ARG A 72 112.46 61.05 26.85
CA ARG A 72 113.38 60.99 28.00
C ARG A 72 114.63 60.15 27.70
N ILE A 73 114.48 58.97 27.08
CA ILE A 73 115.63 58.13 26.67
C ILE A 73 116.51 58.86 25.64
N VAL A 74 115.90 59.46 24.61
CA VAL A 74 116.65 60.20 23.58
C VAL A 74 117.45 61.35 24.20
N ASN A 75 116.85 62.10 25.12
CA ASN A 75 117.54 63.19 25.82
C ASN A 75 118.63 62.69 26.79
N ALA A 76 118.44 61.52 27.43
CA ALA A 76 119.42 60.93 28.33
C ALA A 76 120.64 60.39 27.56
N ILE A 77 120.42 59.62 26.48
CA ILE A 77 121.49 59.14 25.59
C ILE A 77 122.27 60.32 25.00
N GLY A 78 121.58 61.40 24.61
CA GLY A 78 122.21 62.60 24.08
C GLY A 78 123.11 63.35 25.07
N ARG A 79 122.82 63.32 26.38
CA ARG A 79 123.66 63.94 27.42
C ARG A 79 124.86 63.08 27.83
N GLU A 80 124.76 61.76 27.70
CA GLU A 80 125.80 60.85 28.20
C GLU A 80 126.90 60.56 27.18
N GLN A 81 126.58 60.58 25.88
CA GLN A 81 127.59 60.39 24.84
C GLN A 81 128.52 61.60 24.64
N TYR A 82 128.15 62.80 25.13
CA TYR A 82 128.97 64.02 25.07
C TYR A 82 128.74 64.92 26.30
N PRO A 83 129.39 64.64 27.45
CA PRO A 83 129.11 65.36 28.71
C PRO A 83 129.65 66.79 28.77
N ASP A 84 130.68 67.15 27.99
CA ASP A 84 131.43 68.42 28.14
C ASP A 84 131.17 69.48 27.05
N ASP A 85 130.28 69.23 26.09
CA ASP A 85 130.07 70.15 24.95
C ASP A 85 129.03 71.26 25.21
N ALA A 86 128.77 71.58 26.49
CA ALA A 86 127.88 72.69 26.87
C ALA A 86 128.52 74.09 26.70
N HIS A 87 129.80 74.18 26.32
CA HIS A 87 130.47 75.46 26.09
C HIS A 87 131.23 75.51 24.76
N SER A 88 130.78 76.44 23.91
CA SER A 88 131.57 77.11 22.89
C SER A 88 132.17 76.22 21.78
N VAL A 89 131.39 75.96 20.71
CA VAL A 89 131.69 76.20 19.27
C VAL A 89 130.52 75.64 18.42
N GLY A 90 130.06 76.37 17.40
CA GLY A 90 128.77 76.16 16.71
C GLY A 90 128.57 74.86 15.88
N PRO A 91 127.31 74.50 15.53
CA PRO A 91 126.88 73.10 15.35
C PRO A 91 126.69 72.61 13.89
N GLN A 92 127.11 73.35 12.86
CA GLN A 92 126.67 73.06 11.48
C GLN A 92 127.65 72.24 10.63
N GLY A 93 128.96 72.21 10.91
CA GLY A 93 129.92 71.61 9.96
C GLY A 93 130.14 70.09 10.06
N ARG A 94 130.14 69.52 11.26
CA ARG A 94 130.54 68.11 11.49
C ARG A 94 129.37 67.13 11.56
N ASN A 95 128.20 67.60 12.01
CA ASN A 95 126.97 66.82 11.98
C ASN A 95 126.54 66.55 10.53
N ASP A 96 126.79 67.50 9.62
CA ASP A 96 126.48 67.39 8.21
C ASP A 96 127.33 66.33 7.50
N GLU A 97 128.63 66.24 7.81
CA GLU A 97 129.54 65.26 7.18
C GLU A 97 129.27 63.82 7.65
N PHE A 98 129.06 63.63 8.96
CA PHE A 98 128.66 62.33 9.51
C PHE A 98 127.27 61.92 9.02
N ALA A 99 126.31 62.85 9.01
CA ALA A 99 124.99 62.62 8.43
C ALA A 99 125.07 62.31 6.93
N LEU A 100 125.98 62.94 6.17
CA LEU A 100 126.21 62.63 4.75
C LEU A 100 126.72 61.20 4.56
N ARG A 101 127.63 60.73 5.42
CA ARG A 101 128.22 59.39 5.33
C ARG A 101 127.20 58.32 5.69
N ILE A 102 126.39 58.54 6.71
CA ILE A 102 125.23 57.68 7.05
C ILE A 102 124.19 57.74 5.92
N ALA A 103 123.86 58.91 5.40
CA ALA A 103 122.94 59.06 4.28
C ALA A 103 123.45 58.36 3.01
N GLN A 104 124.75 58.34 2.76
CA GLN A 104 125.37 57.58 1.66
C GLN A 104 125.26 56.07 1.88
N VAL A 105 125.56 55.56 3.09
CA VAL A 105 125.44 54.13 3.41
C VAL A 105 123.98 53.67 3.32
N VAL A 106 123.05 54.43 3.92
CA VAL A 106 121.60 54.19 3.83
C VAL A 106 121.12 54.27 2.38
N ALA A 107 121.58 55.26 1.60
CA ALA A 107 121.21 55.41 0.20
C ALA A 107 121.81 54.32 -0.72
N LYS A 108 122.93 53.69 -0.34
CA LYS A 108 123.60 52.68 -1.15
C LYS A 108 123.17 51.26 -0.80
N GLN A 109 122.93 50.98 0.48
CA GLN A 109 122.55 49.64 0.98
C GLN A 109 121.05 49.52 1.26
N MET A 110 120.45 50.45 2.02
CA MET A 110 119.05 50.31 2.44
C MET A 110 118.03 50.78 1.40
N LYS A 111 118.32 51.83 0.62
CA LYS A 111 117.42 52.30 -0.47
C LYS A 111 116.99 51.20 -1.45
N PRO A 112 117.89 50.35 -1.99
CA PRO A 112 117.47 49.28 -2.90
C PRO A 112 116.65 48.20 -2.19
N GLU A 113 116.98 47.83 -0.96
CA GLU A 113 116.20 46.86 -0.15
C GLU A 113 114.79 47.39 0.16
N ILE A 114 114.68 48.65 0.60
CA ILE A 114 113.40 49.34 0.82
C ILE A 114 112.58 49.38 -0.48
N LYS A 115 113.22 49.67 -1.62
CA LYS A 115 112.55 49.69 -2.92
C LYS A 115 112.09 48.29 -3.35
N SER A 116 112.86 47.24 -3.05
CA SER A 116 112.48 45.84 -3.29
C SER A 116 111.27 45.44 -2.44
N LEU A 117 111.33 45.69 -1.14
CA LEU A 117 110.23 45.42 -0.21
C LEU A 117 108.97 46.19 -0.60
N GLN A 118 109.08 47.47 -0.98
CA GLN A 118 107.95 48.24 -1.51
C GLN A 118 107.34 47.60 -2.76
N GLY A 119 108.17 47.02 -3.64
CA GLY A 119 107.70 46.28 -4.81
C GLY A 119 106.95 45.00 -4.44
N GLU A 120 107.47 44.22 -3.48
CA GLU A 120 106.81 43.01 -2.98
C GLU A 120 105.51 43.31 -2.24
N PHE A 121 105.48 44.37 -1.41
CA PHE A 121 104.27 44.84 -0.74
C PHE A 121 103.21 45.30 -1.75
N GLU A 122 103.61 46.06 -2.78
CA GLU A 122 102.69 46.51 -3.83
C GLU A 122 102.16 45.34 -4.66
N GLN A 123 103.00 44.33 -4.93
CA GLN A 123 102.59 43.10 -5.60
C GLN A 123 101.61 42.29 -4.73
N GLY A 124 101.93 42.08 -3.44
CA GLY A 124 101.05 41.39 -2.50
C GLY A 124 99.72 42.11 -2.31
N ARG A 125 99.73 43.45 -2.30
CA ARG A 125 98.51 44.27 -2.27
C ARG A 125 97.65 44.03 -3.51
N LYS A 126 98.24 44.02 -4.71
CA LYS A 126 97.52 43.73 -5.96
C LYS A 126 96.94 42.32 -6.00
N GLU A 127 97.68 41.33 -5.52
CA GLU A 127 97.18 39.95 -5.44
C GLU A 127 96.02 39.81 -4.45
N LEU A 128 96.10 40.52 -3.31
CA LEU A 128 95.04 40.55 -2.32
C LEU A 128 93.78 41.23 -2.89
N GLU A 129 93.93 42.36 -3.59
CA GLU A 129 92.84 43.06 -4.27
C GLU A 129 92.14 42.14 -5.28
N GLN A 130 92.90 41.41 -6.11
CA GLN A 130 92.34 40.42 -7.04
C GLN A 130 91.62 39.27 -6.34
N ARG A 131 92.09 38.86 -5.15
CA ARG A 131 91.40 37.83 -4.35
C ARG A 131 90.09 38.38 -3.77
N PHE A 132 90.06 39.62 -3.30
CA PHE A 132 88.85 40.28 -2.84
C PHE A 132 87.82 40.43 -3.97
N ASP A 133 88.24 40.88 -5.16
CA ASP A 133 87.37 40.94 -6.35
C ASP A 133 86.75 39.57 -6.68
N ARG A 134 87.54 38.49 -6.57
CA ARG A 134 87.04 37.12 -6.79
C ARG A 134 86.04 36.71 -5.72
N VAL A 135 86.29 37.03 -4.45
CA VAL A 135 85.39 36.75 -3.34
C VAL A 135 84.08 37.52 -3.47
N GLU A 136 84.12 38.82 -3.80
CA GLU A 136 82.92 39.63 -4.04
C GLU A 136 82.06 39.05 -5.17
N LYS A 137 82.69 38.63 -6.28
CA LYS A 137 81.97 37.94 -7.37
C LYS A 137 81.30 36.66 -6.89
N HIS A 138 82.00 35.84 -6.10
CA HIS A 138 81.45 34.60 -5.56
C HIS A 138 80.29 34.85 -4.59
N ILE A 139 80.40 35.85 -3.72
CA ILE A 139 79.32 36.27 -2.82
C ILE A 139 78.11 36.75 -3.62
N SER A 140 78.33 37.56 -4.66
CA SER A 140 77.24 38.01 -5.55
C SER A 140 76.53 36.85 -6.24
N GLU A 141 77.27 35.82 -6.68
CA GLU A 141 76.70 34.62 -7.29
C GLU A 141 75.93 33.76 -6.28
N ILE A 142 76.44 33.63 -5.05
CA ILE A 142 75.73 32.96 -3.95
C ILE A 142 74.42 33.69 -3.65
N ASN A 143 74.44 35.02 -3.53
CA ASN A 143 73.22 35.82 -3.27
C ASN A 143 72.18 35.61 -4.38
N LYS A 144 72.58 35.61 -5.65
CA LYS A 144 71.66 35.31 -6.77
C LYS A 144 71.04 33.91 -6.68
N ARG A 145 71.81 32.92 -6.22
CA ARG A 145 71.30 31.56 -6.01
C ARG A 145 70.33 31.50 -4.82
N LEU A 146 70.60 32.23 -3.75
CA LEU A 146 69.70 32.36 -2.60
C LEU A 146 68.38 33.03 -2.98
N ASP A 147 68.42 34.14 -3.73
CA ASP A 147 67.21 34.77 -4.29
C ASP A 147 66.42 33.79 -5.17
N GLY A 148 67.11 32.91 -5.89
CA GLY A 148 66.51 31.83 -6.67
C GLY A 148 65.86 30.75 -5.80
N PHE A 149 66.41 30.46 -4.63
CA PHE A 149 65.78 29.55 -3.66
C PHE A 149 64.53 30.18 -3.03
N ASP A 150 64.58 31.44 -2.62
CA ASP A 150 63.44 32.14 -2.03
C ASP A 150 62.24 32.13 -2.98
N LYS A 151 62.46 32.45 -4.25
CA LYS A 151 61.40 32.38 -5.28
C LYS A 151 60.81 30.98 -5.45
N ARG A 152 61.64 29.94 -5.33
CA ARG A 152 61.17 28.55 -5.43
C ARG A 152 60.38 28.14 -4.19
N PHE A 153 60.75 28.62 -3.01
CA PHE A 153 59.99 28.38 -1.78
C PHE A 153 58.63 29.09 -1.84
N ASP A 154 58.57 30.34 -2.30
CA ASP A 154 57.31 31.06 -2.53
C ASP A 154 56.38 30.30 -3.50
N GLU A 155 56.94 29.68 -4.54
CA GLU A 155 56.18 28.86 -5.48
C GLU A 155 55.69 27.55 -4.85
N VAL A 156 56.51 26.93 -3.99
CA VAL A 156 56.13 25.73 -3.22
C VAL A 156 54.97 26.06 -2.27
N ASP A 157 55.04 27.18 -1.54
CA ASP A 157 53.98 27.61 -0.63
C ASP A 157 52.66 27.84 -1.37
N LYS A 158 52.70 28.53 -2.53
CA LYS A 158 51.50 28.68 -3.38
C LYS A 158 50.91 27.36 -3.83
N ARG A 159 51.75 26.38 -4.16
CA ARG A 159 51.28 25.03 -4.54
C ARG A 159 50.65 24.30 -3.35
N PHE A 160 51.17 24.47 -2.15
CA PHE A 160 50.55 23.91 -0.94
C PHE A 160 49.20 24.57 -0.64
N ASP A 161 49.08 25.90 -0.76
CA ASP A 161 47.80 26.60 -0.64
C ASP A 161 46.74 26.10 -1.64
N GLU A 162 47.15 25.80 -2.88
CA GLU A 162 46.26 25.20 -3.89
C GLU A 162 45.86 23.77 -3.53
N VAL A 163 46.79 22.98 -2.98
CA VAL A 163 46.51 21.62 -2.51
C VAL A 163 45.49 21.65 -1.36
N ASP A 164 45.66 22.54 -0.38
CA ASP A 164 44.72 22.69 0.74
C ASP A 164 43.33 23.10 0.25
N LYS A 165 43.23 24.03 -0.70
CA LYS A 165 41.95 24.39 -1.33
C LYS A 165 41.29 23.20 -2.02
N ARG A 166 42.07 22.37 -2.71
CA ARG A 166 41.54 21.15 -3.37
C ARG A 166 41.05 20.14 -2.34
N PHE A 167 41.79 19.90 -1.27
CA PHE A 167 41.36 19.00 -0.20
C PHE A 167 40.09 19.49 0.50
N GLY A 168 39.99 20.79 0.83
CA GLY A 168 38.74 21.35 1.35
C GLY A 168 37.56 21.25 0.37
N GLY A 169 37.83 21.23 -0.94
CA GLY A 169 36.82 20.94 -1.96
C GLY A 169 36.41 19.46 -1.99
N VAL A 170 37.33 18.53 -1.74
CA VAL A 170 37.05 17.10 -1.60
C VAL A 170 36.20 16.83 -0.37
N ASP A 171 36.54 17.41 0.79
CA ASP A 171 35.79 17.23 2.04
C ASP A 171 34.33 17.67 1.88
N LYS A 172 34.09 18.84 1.30
CA LYS A 172 32.73 19.31 1.00
C LYS A 172 31.94 18.37 0.09
N ARG A 173 32.62 17.73 -0.87
CA ARG A 173 31.98 16.75 -1.77
C ARG A 173 31.66 15.46 -1.02
N LEU A 174 32.53 14.99 -0.13
CA LEU A 174 32.28 13.83 0.71
C LEU A 174 31.11 14.07 1.67
N ASP A 175 31.08 15.23 2.35
CA ASP A 175 29.93 15.64 3.19
C ASP A 175 28.61 15.65 2.40
N GLY A 176 28.67 16.10 1.13
CA GLY A 176 27.51 16.09 0.23
C GLY A 176 27.08 14.68 -0.18
N ILE A 177 28.04 13.76 -0.31
CA ILE A 177 27.77 12.34 -0.61
C ILE A 177 27.14 11.66 0.61
N ASP A 178 27.65 11.88 1.82
CA ASP A 178 27.11 11.30 3.05
C ASP A 178 25.65 11.72 3.28
N LYS A 179 25.34 13.01 3.13
CA LYS A 179 23.96 13.51 3.21
C LYS A 179 23.03 12.88 2.18
N ARG A 180 23.53 12.60 0.98
CA ARG A 180 22.75 11.92 -0.07
C ARG A 180 22.50 10.46 0.30
N PHE A 181 23.50 9.76 0.85
CA PHE A 181 23.34 8.39 1.33
C PHE A 181 22.35 8.32 2.50
N ASP A 182 22.43 9.22 3.48
CA ASP A 182 21.44 9.33 4.56
C ASP A 182 20.01 9.53 4.02
N GLY A 183 19.85 10.35 2.98
CA GLY A 183 18.59 10.56 2.29
C GLY A 183 18.07 9.30 1.61
N VAL A 184 18.94 8.56 0.91
CA VAL A 184 18.60 7.28 0.26
C VAL A 184 18.20 6.24 1.31
N ASP A 185 18.94 6.13 2.41
CA ASP A 185 18.67 5.19 3.49
C ASP A 185 17.30 5.45 4.14
N ARG A 186 16.95 6.73 4.37
CA ARG A 186 15.63 7.09 4.88
C ARG A 186 14.52 6.69 3.90
N GLN A 187 14.67 7.03 2.61
CA GLN A 187 13.68 6.66 1.60
C GLN A 187 13.53 5.14 1.45
N LEU A 188 14.63 4.40 1.52
CA LEU A 188 14.60 2.94 1.43
C LEU A 188 13.89 2.32 2.65
N LYS A 189 14.14 2.83 3.86
CA LYS A 189 13.44 2.39 5.07
C LYS A 189 11.94 2.67 4.99
N GLU A 190 11.54 3.84 4.50
CA GLU A 190 10.12 4.17 4.28
C GLU A 190 9.48 3.20 3.27
N LYS A 191 10.11 2.99 2.11
CA LYS A 191 9.59 2.05 1.10
C LYS A 191 9.48 0.62 1.61
N ILE A 192 10.45 0.14 2.40
CA ILE A 192 10.40 -1.19 3.02
C ILE A 192 9.22 -1.28 4.00
N ARG A 193 9.00 -0.23 4.80
CA ARG A 193 7.88 -0.17 5.73
C ARG A 193 6.54 -0.20 4.99
N ASP A 194 6.38 0.60 3.95
CA ASP A 194 5.17 0.64 3.14
C ASP A 194 4.90 -0.71 2.47
N ALA A 195 5.93 -1.34 1.90
CA ALA A 195 5.83 -2.67 1.30
C ALA A 195 5.43 -3.73 2.33
N THR A 196 5.97 -3.66 3.55
CA THR A 196 5.60 -4.57 4.65
C THR A 196 4.14 -4.41 5.03
N GLN A 197 3.64 -3.18 5.16
CA GLN A 197 2.22 -2.92 5.45
C GLN A 197 1.29 -3.39 4.33
N GLN A 198 1.69 -3.22 3.07
CA GLN A 198 0.94 -3.74 1.93
C GLN A 198 0.87 -5.27 1.95
N LEU A 199 1.97 -5.96 2.28
CA LEU A 199 1.99 -7.41 2.44
C LEU A 199 1.07 -7.87 3.58
N GLU A 200 1.11 -7.23 4.76
CA GLU A 200 0.22 -7.55 5.88
C GLU A 200 -1.27 -7.38 5.50
N SER A 201 -1.61 -6.30 4.78
CA SER A 201 -2.95 -6.07 4.24
C SER A 201 -3.37 -7.18 3.27
N LEU A 202 -2.46 -7.57 2.36
CA LEU A 202 -2.72 -8.63 1.40
C LEU A 202 -2.93 -9.98 2.10
N GLU A 203 -2.11 -10.32 3.09
CA GLU A 203 -2.26 -11.54 3.90
C GLU A 203 -3.62 -11.56 4.61
N LYS A 204 -4.04 -10.43 5.20
CA LYS A 204 -5.36 -10.33 5.83
C LYS A 204 -6.49 -10.53 4.83
N THR A 205 -6.42 -9.91 3.65
CA THR A 205 -7.45 -10.10 2.61
C THR A 205 -7.44 -11.53 2.08
N SER A 206 -6.28 -12.16 1.92
CA SER A 206 -6.14 -13.56 1.52
C SER A 206 -6.80 -14.49 2.55
N SER A 207 -6.56 -14.27 3.84
CA SER A 207 -7.19 -15.03 4.93
C SER A 207 -8.72 -14.90 4.90
N ASN A 208 -9.24 -13.68 4.77
CA ASN A 208 -10.69 -13.43 4.67
C ASN A 208 -11.32 -14.10 3.43
N LEU A 209 -10.60 -14.13 2.30
CA LEU A 209 -11.06 -14.82 1.09
C LEU A 209 -11.08 -16.32 1.29
N LEU A 210 -10.07 -16.88 1.97
CA LEU A 210 -9.98 -18.31 2.28
C LEU A 210 -11.14 -18.75 3.18
N GLU A 211 -11.48 -17.94 4.19
CA GLU A 211 -12.68 -18.14 5.02
C GLU A 211 -13.98 -18.09 4.19
N SER A 212 -14.12 -17.07 3.33
CA SER A 212 -15.31 -16.93 2.47
C SER A 212 -15.48 -18.11 1.49
N VAL A 213 -14.39 -18.60 0.90
CA VAL A 213 -14.41 -19.78 0.01
C VAL A 213 -14.82 -21.02 0.79
N GLY A 214 -14.33 -21.18 2.03
CA GLY A 214 -14.77 -22.26 2.93
C GLY A 214 -16.28 -22.28 3.13
N LEU A 215 -16.89 -21.12 3.40
CA LEU A 215 -18.34 -20.99 3.55
C LEU A 215 -19.11 -21.30 2.25
N LEU A 216 -18.59 -20.87 1.09
CA LEU A 216 -19.21 -21.15 -0.21
C LEU A 216 -19.18 -22.64 -0.57
N ASN A 217 -18.10 -23.34 -0.25
CA ASN A 217 -18.03 -24.80 -0.44
C ASN A 217 -19.07 -25.52 0.41
N GLY A 218 -19.24 -25.13 1.69
CA GLY A 218 -20.30 -25.69 2.53
C GLY A 218 -21.71 -25.45 1.95
N ASN A 219 -21.94 -24.30 1.32
CA ASN A 219 -23.20 -24.03 0.61
C ASN A 219 -23.36 -24.89 -0.67
N GLN A 220 -22.28 -25.25 -1.36
CA GLN A 220 -22.38 -26.18 -2.50
C GLN A 220 -22.84 -27.56 -2.04
N ASP A 221 -22.32 -28.07 -0.92
CA ASP A 221 -22.76 -29.35 -0.36
C ASP A 221 -24.26 -29.31 0.01
N ILE A 222 -24.72 -28.22 0.63
CA ILE A 222 -26.15 -28.02 0.91
C ILE A 222 -26.97 -27.99 -0.38
N ARG A 223 -26.50 -27.29 -1.43
CA ARG A 223 -27.21 -27.25 -2.73
C ARG A 223 -27.27 -28.62 -3.41
N VAL A 224 -26.22 -29.43 -3.31
CA VAL A 224 -26.19 -30.80 -3.83
C VAL A 224 -27.19 -31.66 -3.07
N VAL A 225 -27.14 -31.65 -1.73
CA VAL A 225 -28.09 -32.39 -0.88
C VAL A 225 -29.53 -31.97 -1.17
N PHE A 226 -29.80 -30.67 -1.30
CA PHE A 226 -31.15 -30.18 -1.59
C PHE A 226 -31.64 -30.62 -2.97
N LYS A 227 -30.76 -30.63 -3.98
CA LYS A 227 -31.09 -31.16 -5.30
C LYS A 227 -31.41 -32.65 -5.24
N GLU A 228 -30.61 -33.45 -4.53
CA GLU A 228 -30.83 -34.89 -4.36
C GLU A 228 -32.16 -35.18 -3.65
N VAL A 229 -32.50 -34.41 -2.60
CA VAL A 229 -33.79 -34.53 -1.90
C VAL A 229 -34.96 -34.21 -2.83
N LEU A 230 -34.88 -33.11 -3.61
CA LEU A 230 -35.92 -32.76 -4.57
C LEU A 230 -36.08 -33.81 -5.68
N ASP A 231 -34.98 -34.37 -6.17
CA ASP A 231 -35.00 -35.43 -7.18
C ASP A 231 -35.68 -36.70 -6.64
N LEU A 232 -35.45 -37.05 -5.38
CA LEU A 232 -36.12 -38.17 -4.69
C LEU A 232 -37.62 -37.91 -4.50
N GLU A 233 -38.02 -36.73 -4.02
CA GLU A 233 -39.43 -36.36 -3.87
C GLU A 233 -40.16 -36.40 -5.22
N LEU A 234 -39.54 -35.85 -6.27
CA LEU A 234 -40.10 -35.86 -7.62
C LEU A 234 -40.25 -37.30 -8.16
N ALA A 235 -39.29 -38.18 -7.90
CA ALA A 235 -39.38 -39.59 -8.25
C ALA A 235 -40.54 -40.29 -7.52
N GLY A 236 -40.74 -39.99 -6.23
CA GLY A 236 -41.86 -40.47 -5.43
C GLY A 236 -43.21 -40.05 -6.01
N ILE A 237 -43.39 -38.75 -6.29
CA ILE A 237 -44.62 -38.21 -6.90
C ILE A 237 -44.90 -38.85 -8.26
N LYS A 238 -43.86 -39.05 -9.08
CA LYS A 238 -44.01 -39.74 -10.38
C LYS A 238 -44.49 -41.18 -10.21
N ALA A 239 -43.98 -41.91 -9.23
CA ALA A 239 -44.40 -43.28 -8.94
C ALA A 239 -45.85 -43.35 -8.44
N GLU A 240 -46.25 -42.43 -7.55
CA GLU A 240 -47.64 -42.31 -7.08
C GLU A 240 -48.59 -41.95 -8.22
N THR A 241 -48.17 -41.02 -9.09
CA THR A 241 -48.94 -40.63 -10.27
C THR A 241 -49.11 -41.82 -11.21
N CYS A 242 -48.04 -42.57 -11.51
CA CYS A 242 -48.10 -43.78 -12.34
C CYS A 242 -49.05 -44.83 -11.75
N THR A 243 -48.98 -45.06 -10.44
CA THR A 243 -49.87 -45.98 -9.72
C THR A 243 -51.32 -45.52 -9.83
N THR A 244 -51.58 -44.22 -9.66
CA THR A 244 -52.91 -43.62 -9.75
C THR A 244 -53.45 -43.70 -11.17
N THR A 245 -52.64 -43.37 -12.18
CA THR A 245 -52.98 -43.53 -13.60
C THR A 245 -53.35 -44.97 -13.91
N THR A 246 -52.58 -45.95 -13.42
CA THR A 246 -52.89 -47.38 -13.61
C THR A 246 -54.21 -47.77 -12.95
N LYS A 247 -54.48 -47.29 -11.73
CA LYS A 247 -55.78 -47.52 -11.07
C LYS A 247 -56.93 -46.91 -11.85
N VAL A 248 -56.76 -45.69 -12.36
CA VAL A 248 -57.75 -44.99 -13.18
C VAL A 248 -58.01 -45.76 -14.47
N THR A 249 -56.98 -46.19 -15.20
CA THR A 249 -57.17 -46.97 -16.44
C THR A 249 -57.87 -48.29 -16.17
N THR A 250 -57.51 -49.02 -15.11
CA THR A 250 -58.22 -50.24 -14.72
C THR A 250 -59.68 -49.97 -14.33
N LEU A 251 -59.97 -48.85 -13.64
CA LEU A 251 -61.35 -48.47 -13.35
C LEU A 251 -62.09 -48.11 -14.64
N THR A 252 -61.49 -47.36 -15.57
CA THR A 252 -62.06 -47.04 -16.87
C THR A 252 -62.39 -48.31 -17.66
N GLU A 253 -61.50 -49.31 -17.68
CA GLU A 253 -61.76 -50.62 -18.29
C GLU A 253 -62.92 -51.37 -17.61
N LYS A 254 -62.97 -51.36 -16.28
CA LYS A 254 -64.10 -51.96 -15.52
C LYS A 254 -65.42 -51.25 -15.78
N PHE A 255 -65.41 -49.92 -15.92
CA PHE A 255 -66.58 -49.12 -16.29
C PHE A 255 -67.01 -49.36 -17.74
N ALA A 256 -66.09 -49.61 -18.68
CA ALA A 256 -66.46 -50.04 -20.03
C ALA A 256 -67.25 -51.37 -20.01
N GLY A 257 -66.94 -52.28 -19.09
CA GLY A 257 -67.73 -53.51 -18.89
C GLY A 257 -69.19 -53.28 -18.43
N VAL A 258 -69.52 -52.08 -17.94
CA VAL A 258 -70.88 -51.67 -17.58
C VAL A 258 -71.74 -51.39 -18.82
N GLU A 259 -71.18 -51.36 -20.03
CA GLU A 259 -71.95 -51.35 -21.29
C GLU A 259 -72.92 -52.54 -21.42
N ASN A 260 -72.71 -53.62 -20.67
CA ASN A 260 -73.68 -54.71 -20.53
C ASN A 260 -75.04 -54.25 -19.94
N LEU A 261 -75.12 -53.09 -19.27
CA LEU A 261 -76.38 -52.46 -18.88
C LEU A 261 -77.20 -51.99 -20.07
N ALA A 262 -76.58 -51.57 -21.19
CA ALA A 262 -77.32 -51.25 -22.42
C ALA A 262 -78.03 -52.50 -22.98
N GLY A 263 -77.39 -53.67 -22.84
CA GLY A 263 -78.02 -54.96 -23.12
C GLY A 263 -79.23 -55.24 -22.20
N MET A 264 -79.10 -54.95 -20.89
CA MET A 264 -80.22 -55.07 -19.96
C MET A 264 -81.37 -54.10 -20.26
N GLU A 265 -81.08 -52.86 -20.65
CA GLU A 265 -82.12 -51.89 -21.07
C GLU A 265 -82.91 -52.42 -22.28
N THR A 266 -82.22 -53.01 -23.26
CA THR A 266 -82.85 -53.62 -24.43
C THR A 266 -83.77 -54.78 -24.02
N ASN A 267 -83.31 -55.66 -23.13
CA ASN A 267 -84.10 -56.75 -22.57
C ASN A 267 -85.33 -56.25 -21.79
N VAL A 268 -85.20 -55.17 -21.03
CA VAL A 268 -86.31 -54.56 -20.28
C VAL A 268 -87.37 -53.99 -21.22
N VAL A 269 -86.97 -53.37 -22.32
CA VAL A 269 -87.92 -52.88 -23.35
C VAL A 269 -88.68 -54.04 -23.98
N GLU A 270 -88.00 -55.13 -24.32
CA GLU A 270 -88.64 -56.33 -24.86
C GLU A 270 -89.64 -56.95 -23.87
N LEU A 271 -89.23 -57.14 -22.61
CA LEU A 271 -90.11 -57.66 -21.55
C LEU A 271 -91.34 -56.77 -21.32
N LYS A 272 -91.19 -55.44 -21.37
CA LYS A 272 -92.34 -54.52 -21.30
C LYS A 272 -93.30 -54.72 -22.47
N GLY A 273 -92.79 -54.94 -23.67
CA GLY A 273 -93.60 -55.28 -24.85
C GLY A 273 -94.36 -56.59 -24.68
N GLN A 274 -93.68 -57.63 -24.19
CA GLN A 274 -94.28 -58.93 -23.89
C GLN A 274 -95.38 -58.81 -22.81
N MET A 275 -95.13 -58.07 -21.73
CA MET A 275 -96.08 -57.82 -20.65
C MET A 275 -97.36 -57.15 -21.18
N LYS A 276 -97.21 -56.11 -22.02
CA LYS A 276 -98.36 -55.42 -22.62
C LYS A 276 -99.23 -56.38 -23.44
N SER A 277 -98.62 -57.25 -24.24
CA SER A 277 -99.34 -58.26 -25.01
C SER A 277 -100.11 -59.24 -24.11
N ILE A 278 -99.55 -59.64 -22.97
CA ILE A 278 -100.23 -60.50 -21.99
C ILE A 278 -101.43 -59.79 -21.38
N VAL A 279 -101.30 -58.52 -20.99
CA VAL A 279 -102.40 -57.70 -20.44
C VAL A 279 -103.55 -57.59 -21.46
N ASP A 280 -103.24 -57.33 -22.73
CA ASP A 280 -104.24 -57.28 -23.80
C ASP A 280 -104.97 -58.62 -24.00
N ARG A 281 -104.29 -59.75 -23.75
CA ARG A 281 -104.90 -61.09 -23.81
C ARG A 281 -105.79 -61.37 -22.59
N ILE A 282 -105.35 -61.00 -21.38
CA ILE A 282 -106.12 -61.19 -20.15
C ILE A 282 -107.44 -60.42 -20.22
N THR A 283 -107.39 -59.14 -20.59
CA THR A 283 -108.59 -58.31 -20.77
C THR A 283 -109.56 -58.88 -21.79
N LYS A 284 -109.05 -59.52 -22.86
CA LYS A 284 -109.88 -60.22 -23.84
C LYS A 284 -110.53 -61.49 -23.28
N ILE A 285 -109.84 -62.24 -22.42
CA ILE A 285 -110.37 -63.43 -21.74
C ILE A 285 -111.46 -63.02 -20.75
N GLU A 286 -111.22 -62.02 -19.90
CA GLU A 286 -112.21 -61.49 -18.94
C GLU A 286 -113.50 -61.07 -19.63
N ARG A 287 -113.38 -60.43 -20.81
CA ARG A 287 -114.54 -60.07 -21.63
C ARG A 287 -115.30 -61.28 -22.18
N LEU A 288 -114.59 -62.35 -22.56
CA LEU A 288 -115.22 -63.58 -23.05
C LEU A 288 -115.96 -64.32 -21.92
N ASP A 289 -115.40 -64.37 -20.71
CA ASP A 289 -116.06 -65.01 -19.56
C ASP A 289 -117.37 -64.31 -19.18
N LEU A 290 -117.40 -62.97 -19.21
CA LEU A 290 -118.62 -62.20 -18.96
C LEU A 290 -119.71 -62.42 -20.04
N LEU A 291 -119.32 -62.61 -21.30
CA LEU A 291 -120.25 -62.92 -22.40
C LEU A 291 -120.88 -64.31 -22.26
N VAL A 292 -120.12 -65.30 -21.78
CA VAL A 292 -120.61 -66.67 -21.53
C VAL A 292 -121.62 -66.68 -20.38
N ILE A 293 -121.39 -65.91 -19.32
CA ILE A 293 -122.30 -65.82 -18.17
C ILE A 293 -123.65 -65.20 -18.56
N ASN A 294 -123.66 -64.17 -19.41
CA ASN A 294 -124.89 -63.49 -19.81
C ASN A 294 -125.76 -64.27 -20.81
N HIS A 295 -125.17 -65.10 -21.67
CA HIS A 295 -125.95 -65.95 -22.58
C HIS A 295 -126.79 -67.02 -21.85
N ALA A 296 -126.49 -67.34 -20.58
CA ALA A 296 -127.16 -68.38 -19.81
C ALA A 296 -128.37 -67.91 -18.98
N ARG A 297 -128.63 -66.60 -18.82
CA ARG A 297 -129.58 -66.03 -17.84
C ARG A 297 -130.97 -65.64 -18.40
N ILE A 298 -131.44 -66.33 -19.44
CA ILE A 298 -132.63 -65.86 -20.18
C ILE A 298 -133.99 -66.08 -19.50
N LEU A 299 -134.17 -66.92 -18.46
CA LEU A 299 -135.54 -67.24 -18.05
C LEU A 299 -136.00 -66.93 -16.61
N HIS A 300 -135.28 -67.19 -15.51
CA HIS A 300 -135.82 -66.87 -14.17
C HIS A 300 -134.71 -66.70 -13.11
N GLY A 301 -134.20 -65.47 -12.90
CA GLY A 301 -133.21 -65.19 -11.85
C GLY A 301 -133.24 -63.72 -11.37
N PRO A 302 -132.79 -63.43 -10.12
CA PRO A 302 -132.90 -62.11 -9.53
C PRO A 302 -131.94 -61.08 -10.16
N TRP A 303 -132.43 -59.84 -10.36
CA TRP A 303 -131.78 -58.72 -11.05
C TRP A 303 -130.78 -58.00 -10.12
N LEU A 304 -130.26 -58.73 -9.13
CA LEU A 304 -129.49 -58.25 -7.97
C LEU A 304 -127.98 -58.12 -8.22
N GLU A 305 -127.47 -58.58 -9.36
CA GLU A 305 -126.04 -58.76 -9.59
C GLU A 305 -125.45 -57.92 -10.74
N ILE A 306 -126.19 -56.97 -11.28
CA ILE A 306 -125.62 -56.06 -12.27
C ILE A 306 -125.11 -54.83 -11.53
N PRO A 307 -123.78 -54.66 -11.38
CA PRO A 307 -123.25 -53.43 -10.85
C PRO A 307 -123.44 -52.29 -11.85
N ASN A 308 -123.51 -51.05 -11.38
CA ASN A 308 -123.38 -49.90 -12.27
C ASN A 308 -121.93 -49.80 -12.83
N GLU A 309 -121.67 -48.84 -13.73
CA GLU A 309 -120.32 -48.63 -14.30
C GLU A 309 -119.20 -48.43 -13.26
N GLY A 310 -119.56 -48.04 -12.03
CA GLY A 310 -118.63 -47.89 -10.90
C GLY A 310 -118.43 -49.15 -10.05
N GLY A 311 -118.98 -50.30 -10.44
CA GLY A 311 -118.82 -51.56 -9.72
C GLY A 311 -119.72 -51.72 -8.47
N MET A 312 -120.71 -50.85 -8.25
CA MET A 312 -121.60 -50.91 -7.08
C MET A 312 -122.92 -51.62 -7.38
N TYR A 313 -123.45 -52.37 -6.40
CA TYR A 313 -124.71 -53.09 -6.52
C TYR A 313 -125.90 -52.30 -5.91
N PRO A 314 -127.13 -52.44 -6.43
CA PRO A 314 -128.31 -51.72 -5.90
C PRO A 314 -128.64 -51.99 -4.42
N THR A 315 -128.23 -53.16 -3.90
CA THR A 315 -128.42 -53.55 -2.50
C THR A 315 -127.44 -52.91 -1.53
N GLN A 316 -126.37 -52.29 -2.04
CA GLN A 316 -125.31 -51.67 -1.24
C GLN A 316 -125.60 -50.19 -0.92
N GLN A 317 -126.79 -49.67 -1.26
CA GLN A 317 -127.17 -48.28 -1.01
C GLN A 317 -127.85 -48.06 0.37
N PRO A 318 -127.75 -46.84 0.96
CA PRO A 318 -128.38 -46.50 2.24
C PRO A 318 -129.91 -46.58 2.21
N GLU A 319 -130.54 -46.15 1.10
CA GLU A 319 -131.96 -46.34 0.82
C GLU A 319 -132.13 -47.58 -0.05
N ARG A 320 -132.57 -48.69 0.54
CA ARG A 320 -132.66 -49.98 -0.17
C ARG A 320 -133.76 -49.94 -1.23
N PHE A 321 -133.38 -50.03 -2.51
CA PHE A 321 -134.34 -50.31 -3.57
C PHE A 321 -134.97 -51.70 -3.38
N PRO A 322 -136.27 -51.87 -3.63
CA PRO A 322 -136.94 -53.15 -3.50
C PRO A 322 -136.39 -54.16 -4.50
N LEU A 323 -136.20 -55.40 -4.04
CA LEU A 323 -135.52 -56.46 -4.77
C LEU A 323 -136.31 -56.86 -6.03
N LEU A 324 -135.74 -56.58 -7.20
CA LEU A 324 -136.26 -57.01 -8.48
C LEU A 324 -135.86 -58.47 -8.74
N ASN A 325 -136.72 -59.40 -8.35
CA ASN A 325 -136.47 -60.83 -8.50
C ASN A 325 -137.22 -61.49 -9.66
N THR A 326 -138.20 -60.79 -10.24
CA THR A 326 -139.08 -61.30 -11.29
C THR A 326 -139.43 -60.18 -12.28
N HIS A 327 -139.81 -60.55 -13.50
CA HIS A 327 -140.33 -59.60 -14.49
C HIS A 327 -141.55 -58.84 -13.95
N SER A 328 -142.41 -59.53 -13.21
CA SER A 328 -143.56 -58.93 -12.55
C SER A 328 -143.17 -57.91 -11.47
N ALA A 329 -142.08 -58.13 -10.73
CA ALA A 329 -141.56 -57.16 -9.76
C ALA A 329 -141.03 -55.88 -10.46
N LEU A 330 -140.44 -56.02 -11.65
CA LEU A 330 -140.01 -54.91 -12.48
C LEU A 330 -141.20 -54.09 -13.00
N GLU A 331 -142.25 -54.77 -13.49
CA GLU A 331 -143.47 -54.12 -13.97
C GLU A 331 -144.33 -53.51 -12.85
N ALA A 332 -144.21 -54.02 -11.62
CA ALA A 332 -144.91 -53.51 -10.44
C ALA A 332 -144.22 -52.30 -9.78
N LEU A 333 -143.07 -51.86 -10.28
CA LEU A 333 -142.35 -50.71 -9.72
C LEU A 333 -143.20 -49.44 -9.78
N ASN A 334 -143.30 -48.76 -8.63
CA ASN A 334 -143.89 -47.43 -8.59
C ASN A 334 -142.93 -46.41 -9.24
N GLY A 335 -143.47 -45.25 -9.64
CA GLY A 335 -142.69 -44.22 -10.32
C GLY A 335 -141.44 -43.76 -9.55
N PRO A 336 -141.53 -43.43 -8.24
CA PRO A 336 -140.37 -43.10 -7.39
C PRO A 336 -139.24 -44.13 -7.45
N THR A 337 -139.57 -45.40 -7.27
CA THR A 337 -138.57 -46.47 -7.26
C THR A 337 -137.96 -46.71 -8.64
N LEU A 338 -138.76 -46.69 -9.70
CA LEU A 338 -138.27 -46.83 -11.07
C LEU A 338 -137.30 -45.70 -11.44
N GLY A 339 -137.62 -44.45 -11.05
CA GLY A 339 -136.73 -43.31 -11.22
C GLY A 339 -135.41 -43.45 -10.46
N GLY A 340 -135.44 -44.02 -9.26
CA GLY A 340 -134.24 -44.33 -8.49
C GLY A 340 -133.32 -45.33 -9.19
N TYR A 341 -133.88 -46.41 -9.75
CA TYR A 341 -133.10 -47.38 -10.53
C TYR A 341 -132.48 -46.79 -11.80
N LEU A 342 -133.24 -45.99 -12.56
CA LEU A 342 -132.72 -45.34 -13.77
C LEU A 342 -131.55 -44.40 -13.43
N ALA A 343 -131.67 -43.63 -12.33
CA ALA A 343 -130.60 -42.77 -11.86
C ALA A 343 -129.37 -43.56 -11.39
N PHE A 344 -129.56 -44.68 -10.68
CA PHE A 344 -128.46 -45.52 -10.19
C PHE A 344 -127.57 -46.06 -11.33
N TYR A 345 -128.20 -46.44 -12.44
CA TYR A 345 -127.52 -46.99 -13.62
C TYR A 345 -127.16 -45.95 -14.68
N GLY A 346 -127.43 -44.65 -14.45
CA GLY A 346 -127.14 -43.60 -15.43
C GLY A 346 -127.99 -43.66 -16.70
N LEU A 347 -129.16 -44.28 -16.64
CA LEU A 347 -130.05 -44.50 -17.78
C LEU A 347 -130.89 -43.24 -18.10
N PRO A 348 -131.24 -43.00 -19.38
CA PRO A 348 -132.02 -41.84 -19.77
C PRO A 348 -133.44 -41.89 -19.18
N LEU A 349 -133.90 -40.76 -18.64
CA LEU A 349 -135.27 -40.62 -18.15
C LEU A 349 -136.27 -40.51 -19.32
N PRO A 350 -137.51 -41.01 -19.16
CA PRO A 350 -138.55 -40.96 -20.20
C PRO A 350 -138.83 -39.53 -20.71
N ASN A 351 -139.03 -39.38 -22.03
CA ASN A 351 -139.15 -38.10 -22.73
C ASN A 351 -140.15 -37.12 -22.07
N GLY A 352 -139.64 -35.92 -21.74
CA GLY A 352 -140.38 -34.73 -21.34
C GLY A 352 -141.25 -34.91 -20.11
N ILE A 353 -140.70 -34.93 -18.88
CA ILE A 353 -141.47 -34.67 -17.65
C ILE A 353 -140.60 -34.50 -16.40
N THR A 354 -141.19 -33.67 -15.53
CA THR A 354 -140.90 -33.32 -14.14
C THR A 354 -139.98 -34.24 -13.33
N LYS A 355 -139.04 -33.64 -12.58
CA LYS A 355 -138.17 -34.28 -11.54
C LYS A 355 -138.91 -35.06 -10.44
N ASN A 356 -140.23 -35.18 -10.49
CA ASN A 356 -141.02 -35.86 -9.46
C ASN A 356 -141.61 -37.18 -10.02
N PRO A 357 -140.95 -38.33 -9.81
CA PRO A 357 -141.38 -39.61 -10.36
C PRO A 357 -142.72 -40.10 -9.81
N SER A 358 -143.25 -39.47 -8.76
CA SER A 358 -144.57 -39.75 -8.21
C SER A 358 -145.72 -39.45 -9.18
N ARG A 359 -145.48 -38.65 -10.23
CA ARG A 359 -146.51 -38.20 -11.19
C ARG A 359 -146.34 -38.75 -12.62
N TRP A 360 -145.48 -39.76 -12.81
CA TRP A 360 -145.25 -40.32 -14.15
C TRP A 360 -146.51 -40.93 -14.76
N SER A 361 -146.72 -40.63 -16.05
CA SER A 361 -147.78 -41.26 -16.85
C SER A 361 -147.49 -42.75 -17.06
N ARG A 362 -148.50 -43.51 -17.51
CA ARG A 362 -148.34 -44.95 -17.76
C ARG A 362 -147.29 -45.22 -18.85
N GLU A 363 -147.33 -44.48 -19.95
CA GLU A 363 -146.33 -44.57 -21.03
C GLU A 363 -144.91 -44.27 -20.53
N GLN A 364 -144.75 -43.35 -19.57
CA GLN A 364 -143.43 -43.03 -19.02
C GLN A 364 -142.91 -44.10 -18.09
N LYS A 365 -143.79 -44.68 -17.28
CA LYS A 365 -143.43 -45.86 -16.48
C LYS A 365 -143.07 -47.03 -17.40
N ASP A 366 -143.79 -47.24 -18.49
CA ASP A 366 -143.51 -48.31 -19.44
C ASP A 366 -142.17 -48.07 -20.17
N ALA A 367 -141.90 -46.83 -20.60
CA ALA A 367 -140.62 -46.46 -21.23
C ALA A 367 -139.44 -46.58 -20.26
N GLY A 368 -139.58 -46.12 -19.02
CA GLY A 368 -138.55 -46.26 -17.99
C GLY A 368 -138.34 -47.72 -17.59
N THR A 369 -139.41 -48.49 -17.47
CA THR A 369 -139.38 -49.93 -17.21
C THR A 369 -138.69 -50.66 -18.36
N LYS A 370 -138.94 -50.26 -19.61
CA LYS A 370 -138.27 -50.80 -20.78
C LYS A 370 -136.77 -50.46 -20.80
N ALA A 371 -136.39 -49.21 -20.53
CA ALA A 371 -134.97 -48.83 -20.48
C ALA A 371 -134.21 -49.60 -19.39
N LEU A 372 -134.81 -49.76 -18.21
CA LEU A 372 -134.25 -50.57 -17.13
C LEU A 372 -134.20 -52.06 -17.50
N ARG A 373 -135.24 -52.57 -18.19
CA ARG A 373 -135.28 -53.93 -18.72
C ARG A 373 -134.15 -54.17 -19.72
N ASP A 374 -134.04 -53.29 -20.72
CA ASP A 374 -133.08 -53.39 -21.81
C ASP A 374 -131.64 -53.36 -21.27
N TYR A 375 -131.34 -52.49 -20.30
CA TYR A 375 -130.04 -52.46 -19.62
C TYR A 375 -129.71 -53.79 -18.92
N ILE A 376 -130.70 -54.42 -18.32
CA ILE A 376 -130.49 -55.65 -17.54
C ILE A 376 -130.48 -56.90 -18.43
N THR A 377 -131.19 -56.90 -19.55
CA THR A 377 -131.18 -58.02 -20.51
C THR A 377 -130.12 -57.90 -21.60
N THR A 378 -129.66 -56.68 -21.87
CA THR A 378 -128.75 -56.34 -22.99
C THR A 378 -127.91 -55.12 -22.62
N PRO A 379 -126.88 -55.28 -21.77
CA PRO A 379 -125.93 -54.21 -21.53
C PRO A 379 -125.02 -54.00 -22.75
N ALA A 380 -124.63 -52.75 -23.01
CA ALA A 380 -123.71 -52.36 -24.09
C ALA A 380 -122.25 -52.70 -23.77
#